data_AF-A0A069E1R7-F1
#
_entry.id   AF-A0A069E1R7-F1
#
_cell.length_a   1.000
_cell.length_b   1.000
_cell.length_c   1.000
_cell.angle_alpha   90.00
_cell.angle_beta   90.00
_cell.angle_gamma   90.00
#
_symmetry.space_group_name_H-M   'P 1'
#
loop_
_entity.id
_entity.type
_entity.pdbx_description
1 polymer ?
#
loop_
_entity_poly.entity_id
_entity_poly.type
_entity_poly.pdbx_seq_one_letter_code
_entity_poly.pdbx_strand_id
1 'polypeptide(L)' 'MTDTPSLLLSDKTAAQLLGISRATLWRRVSDKTLPSPIRLGGVTRWRRDELERAIDTASARADRSMRGQ' A
#
# COMPACT_ATOMS: atom_id res chain seq x y z
N MET A 1 23.51 3.28 2.62
CA MET A 1 23.25 4.02 1.36
C MET A 1 22.00 3.42 0.73
N THR A 2 20.83 4.01 0.93
CA THR A 2 19.57 3.54 0.31
C THR A 2 18.73 4.74 -0.08
N ASP A 3 19.18 5.45 -1.11
CA ASP A 3 18.29 6.28 -1.90
C ASP A 3 18.16 5.63 -3.26
N THR A 4 17.09 4.86 -3.44
CA THR A 4 16.66 4.50 -4.78
C THR A 4 15.34 5.23 -5.00
N PRO A 5 15.31 6.26 -5.86
CA PRO A 5 14.09 6.93 -6.28
C PRO A 5 13.32 6.01 -7.26
N SER A 6 12.93 4.84 -6.77
CA SER A 6 12.04 3.92 -7.48
C SER A 6 10.62 4.44 -7.30
N LEU A 7 10.08 5.09 -8.34
CA LEU A 7 8.67 5.48 -8.41
C LEU A 7 7.73 4.28 -8.23
N LEU A 8 8.22 3.08 -8.57
CA LEU A 8 7.50 1.82 -8.59
C LEU A 8 8.07 0.80 -7.59
N LEU A 9 7.31 0.54 -6.54
CA LEU A 9 7.61 -0.42 -5.48
C LEU A 9 7.14 -1.82 -5.88
N SER A 10 7.94 -2.84 -5.56
CA SER A 10 7.49 -4.24 -5.61
C SER A 10 6.57 -4.55 -4.43
N ASP A 11 5.81 -5.63 -4.52
CA ASP A 11 4.93 -6.12 -3.45
C ASP A 11 5.69 -6.34 -2.13
N LYS A 12 6.92 -6.88 -2.19
CA LYS A 12 7.77 -7.07 -1.00
C LYS A 12 8.16 -5.74 -0.35
N THR A 13 8.45 -4.72 -1.15
CA THR A 13 8.82 -3.40 -0.62
C THR A 13 7.61 -2.68 -0.06
N ALA A 14 6.48 -2.71 -0.77
CA ALA A 14 5.22 -2.14 -0.28
C ALA A 14 4.76 -2.79 1.04
N ALA A 15 4.84 -4.11 1.13
CA ALA A 15 4.54 -4.87 2.33
C ALA A 15 5.44 -4.47 3.52
N GLN A 16 6.76 -4.36 3.30
CA GLN A 16 7.71 -3.91 4.33
C GLN A 16 7.47 -2.47 4.77
N LEU A 17 7.22 -1.55 3.84
CA LEU A 17 6.94 -0.14 4.16
C LEU A 17 5.67 0.01 5.00
N LEU A 18 4.66 -0.82 4.73
CA LEU A 18 3.41 -0.87 5.49
C LEU A 18 3.50 -1.69 6.78
N GLY A 19 4.60 -2.42 7.01
CA GLY A 19 4.74 -3.34 8.14
C GLY A 19 3.76 -4.51 8.12
N ILE A 20 3.26 -4.93 6.95
CA ILE A 20 2.28 -6.02 6.80
C ILE A 20 2.83 -7.17 5.96
N SER A 21 2.22 -8.35 6.10
CA SER A 21 2.51 -9.49 5.22
C SER A 21 2.03 -9.25 3.79
N ARG A 22 2.72 -9.83 2.79
CA ARG A 22 2.34 -9.77 1.36
C ARG A 22 0.88 -10.20 1.13
N ALA A 23 0.41 -11.24 1.83
CA ALA A 23 -0.98 -11.69 1.75
C ALA A 23 -1.98 -10.61 2.22
N THR A 24 -1.66 -9.90 3.30
CA THR A 24 -2.49 -8.79 3.82
C THR A 24 -2.50 -7.61 2.86
N LEU A 25 -1.37 -7.32 2.20
CA LEU A 25 -1.31 -6.32 1.13
C LEU A 25 -2.32 -6.64 0.03
N TRP A 26 -2.29 -7.86 -0.51
CA TRP A 26 -3.23 -8.31 -1.56
C TRP A 26 -4.69 -8.30 -1.08
N ARG A 27 -4.96 -8.73 0.16
CA ARG A 27 -6.31 -8.65 0.74
C ARG A 27 -6.82 -7.22 0.80
N ARG A 28 -5.98 -6.26 1.21
CA ARG A 28 -6.36 -4.83 1.26
C ARG A 28 -6.54 -4.21 -0.12
N VAL A 29 -5.80 -4.68 -1.12
CA VAL A 29 -6.03 -4.31 -2.53
C VAL A 29 -7.38 -4.83 -3.00
N SER A 30 -7.72 -6.09 -2.69
CA SER A 30 -9.04 -6.66 -3.01
C SER A 30 -10.18 -5.94 -2.28
N ASP A 31 -9.95 -5.53 -1.03
CA ASP A 31 -10.88 -4.75 -0.20
C ASP A 31 -11.00 -3.28 -0.66
N LYS A 32 -10.21 -2.86 -1.66
CA LYS A 32 -10.14 -1.47 -2.19
C LYS A 32 -9.65 -0.43 -1.16
N THR A 33 -9.07 -0.88 -0.06
CA THR A 33 -8.43 -0.02 0.94
C THR A 33 -7.02 0.43 0.49
N LEU A 34 -6.36 -0.35 -0.36
CA LEU A 34 -5.07 -0.01 -0.97
C LEU A 34 -5.18 0.18 -2.49
N PRO A 35 -4.28 0.97 -3.10
CA PRO A 35 -4.35 1.28 -4.53
C PRO A 35 -4.11 0.03 -5.38
N SER A 36 -4.75 0.03 -6.55
CA SER A 36 -4.62 -1.08 -7.50
C SER A 36 -3.19 -1.16 -8.04
N PRO A 37 -2.64 -2.38 -8.20
CA PRO A 37 -1.31 -2.53 -8.74
C PRO A 37 -1.24 -2.15 -10.22
N ILE A 38 -0.10 -1.58 -10.61
CA ILE A 38 0.26 -1.30 -11.98
C ILE A 38 0.96 -2.53 -12.56
N ARG A 39 0.39 -3.10 -13.64
CA ARG A 39 0.97 -4.24 -14.35
C ARG A 39 1.89 -3.73 -15.46
N LEU A 40 3.20 -3.91 -15.30
CA LEU A 40 4.21 -3.64 -16.34
C LEU A 40 4.78 -4.97 -16.83
N GLY A 41 4.43 -5.41 -18.03
CA GLY A 41 5.12 -6.52 -18.71
C GLY A 41 5.23 -7.83 -17.89
N GLY A 42 4.22 -8.16 -17.08
CA GLY A 42 4.22 -9.36 -16.24
C GLY A 42 4.66 -9.15 -14.79
N VAL A 43 5.18 -7.96 -14.45
CA VAL A 43 5.44 -7.58 -13.06
C VAL A 43 4.38 -6.63 -12.52
N THR A 44 4.03 -6.84 -11.26
CA THR A 44 3.06 -6.04 -10.51
C THR A 44 3.84 -5.05 -9.65
N ARG A 45 3.58 -3.75 -9.84
CA ARG A 45 4.27 -2.67 -9.14
C ARG A 45 3.27 -1.65 -8.58
N TRP A 46 3.64 -0.98 -7.50
CA TRP A 46 2.83 0.06 -6.88
C TRP A 46 3.54 1.40 -6.95
N ARG A 47 2.79 2.47 -7.20
CA ARG A 47 3.34 3.82 -7.04
C ARG A 47 3.53 4.13 -5.56
N ARG A 48 4.70 4.68 -5.23
CA ARG A 48 4.99 5.13 -3.86
C ARG A 48 3.97 6.20 -3.42
N ASP A 49 3.78 7.24 -4.23
CA ASP A 49 2.85 8.34 -3.91
C ASP A 49 1.41 7.85 -3.64
N GLU A 50 0.91 6.88 -4.42
CA GLU A 50 -0.42 6.32 -4.18
C GLU A 50 -0.51 5.51 -2.89
N LEU A 51 0.54 4.74 -2.55
CA LEU A 51 0.61 4.02 -1.29
C LEU A 51 0.60 4.99 -0.11
N GLU A 52 1.37 6.08 -0.18
CA GLU A 52 1.41 7.12 0.85
C GLU A 52 0.02 7.78 1.02
N ARG A 53 -0.63 8.17 -0.08
CA ARG A 53 -1.99 8.74 -0.05
C ARG A 53 -3.03 7.76 0.52
N ALA A 54 -2.91 6.48 0.20
CA ALA A 54 -3.83 5.47 0.72
C ALA A 54 -3.65 5.26 2.23
N ILE A 55 -2.43 5.36 2.76
CA ILE A 55 -2.18 5.30 4.20
C ILE A 55 -2.79 6.51 4.90
N ASP A 56 -2.58 7.72 4.36
CA ASP A 56 -3.19 8.95 4.89
C ASP A 56 -4.72 8.84 4.95
N THR A 57 -5.33 8.38 3.85
CA THR A 57 -6.78 8.16 3.76
C THR A 57 -7.25 7.06 4.72
N ALA A 58 -6.49 5.97 4.87
CA ALA A 58 -6.84 4.85 5.75
C ALA A 58 -6.72 5.25 7.23
N SER A 59 -5.71 6.04 7.60
CA SER A 59 -5.57 6.60 8.95
C SER A 59 -6.75 7.51 9.29
N ALA A 60 -7.16 8.37 8.35
CA ALA A 60 -8.33 9.23 8.51
C ALA A 60 -9.66 8.46 8.63
N ARG A 61 -9.76 7.25 8.07
CA ARG A 61 -10.94 6.36 8.24
C ARG A 61 -10.87 5.55 9.54
N ALA A 62 -9.68 5.12 9.96
CA ALA A 62 -9.49 4.35 11.19
C ALA A 62 -9.83 5.17 12.45
N ASP A 63 -9.52 6.48 12.44
CA ASP A 63 -9.93 7.42 13.49
C ASP A 63 -11.45 7.41 13.72
N ARG A 64 -12.22 7.30 12.63
CA ARG A 64 -13.68 7.31 12.67
C ARG A 64 -14.29 6.03 13.28
N SER A 65 -13.53 4.93 13.33
CA SER A 65 -14.00 3.64 13.86
C SER A 65 -13.64 3.41 15.32
N MET A 66 -12.76 4.21 15.92
CA MET A 66 -12.37 4.08 17.35
C MET A 66 -13.27 4.86 18.32
N ARG A 67 -14.22 5.67 17.82
CA ARG A 67 -15.31 6.22 18.65
C ARG A 67 -16.54 5.31 18.58
N GLY A 68 -16.47 4.16 19.22
CA GLY A 68 -17.64 3.30 19.43
C GLY A 68 -17.33 1.81 19.41
N GLN A 69 -16.68 1.33 20.47
CA GLN A 69 -16.92 0.00 21.04
C GLN A 69 -16.85 0.12 22.55
#